data_AF-A0A1P8WJE1-F1
#
_entry.id   AF-A0A1P8WJE1-F1
#
_cell.length_a   1.000
_cell.length_b   1.000
_cell.length_c   1.000
_cell.angle_alpha   90.00
_cell.angle_beta   90.00
_cell.angle_gamma   90.00
#
_symmetry.space_group_name_H-M   'P 1'
#
loop_
_entity.id
_entity.type
_entity.pdbx_description
1 polymer ?
#
loop_
_entity_poly.entity_id
_entity_poly.type
_entity_poly.pdbx_seq_one_letter_code
_entity_poly.pdbx_strand_id
1 'polypeptide(L)'
;MSSNPYAPPKMVEDEVPQVPTTRAGLAALIRSFLDGEIKALDFDDRLDAFRSANDPVMEHVAYASWFHYDDFVDHYACLSKQEWDYFQRLLLMLDSDCTIEVTSRRIWSVRQLVAAVALCGFLYLAVQAGWGKHLSILAVPFGVISILLAYLHRHEDSAGDPYESIIYPFATLSDLETAYRSAVFRKTQYPKHRPAHRIRSPFMDKFHSLYLHVIWLIFSPIVLLFQAFPQNDSRTTARVVR
;
A
#
# COMPACT_ATOMS: atom_id res chain seq x y z
N MET A 1 0.20 -19.77 -47.68
CA MET A 1 0.35 -18.96 -46.45
C MET A 1 -0.75 -17.91 -46.47
N SER A 2 -1.79 -18.11 -45.66
CA SER A 2 -3.00 -17.27 -45.64
C SER A 2 -2.81 -16.12 -44.65
N SER A 3 -2.73 -14.88 -45.14
CA SER A 3 -2.77 -13.68 -44.30
C SER A 3 -4.20 -13.47 -43.82
N ASN A 4 -4.45 -13.64 -42.52
CA ASN A 4 -5.76 -13.40 -41.92
C ASN A 4 -6.17 -11.92 -42.13
N PRO A 5 -7.22 -11.62 -42.91
CA PRO A 5 -7.67 -10.25 -43.18
C PRO A 5 -8.35 -9.60 -41.97
N TYR A 6 -8.58 -10.35 -40.89
CA TYR A 6 -9.15 -9.87 -39.64
C TYR A 6 -8.12 -9.77 -38.50
N ALA A 7 -6.82 -9.82 -38.80
CA ALA A 7 -5.82 -9.53 -37.80
C ALA A 7 -6.00 -8.06 -37.34
N PRO A 8 -6.19 -7.79 -36.04
CA PRO A 8 -6.24 -6.43 -35.55
C PRO A 8 -4.93 -5.72 -35.96
N PRO A 9 -4.99 -4.42 -36.31
CA PRO A 9 -3.78 -3.67 -36.62
C PRO A 9 -2.80 -3.87 -35.46
N LYS A 10 -1.57 -4.31 -35.77
CA LYS A 10 -0.52 -4.34 -34.77
C LYS A 10 -0.39 -2.92 -34.25
N MET A 11 -0.85 -2.68 -33.02
CA MET A 11 -0.53 -1.45 -32.34
C MET A 11 0.98 -1.37 -32.36
N VAL A 12 1.50 -0.34 -33.02
CA VAL A 12 2.91 -0.02 -32.93
C VAL A 12 3.11 0.25 -31.44
N GLU A 13 3.69 -0.72 -30.74
CA GLU A 13 4.28 -0.47 -29.44
C GLU A 13 5.35 0.57 -29.72
N ASP A 14 5.00 1.84 -29.54
CA ASP A 14 5.98 2.90 -29.45
C ASP A 14 6.98 2.40 -28.40
N GLU A 15 8.21 2.15 -28.83
CA GLU A 15 9.30 1.72 -27.93
C GLU A 15 9.42 2.80 -26.86
N VAL A 16 8.75 2.59 -25.73
CA VAL A 16 8.88 3.43 -24.55
C VAL A 16 10.37 3.39 -24.23
N PRO A 17 11.09 4.53 -24.26
CA PRO A 17 12.51 4.54 -24.05
C PRO A 17 12.82 3.82 -22.74
N GLN A 18 13.55 2.70 -22.83
CA GLN A 18 13.92 1.92 -21.65
C GLN A 18 14.87 2.77 -20.80
N VAL A 19 14.31 3.46 -19.81
CA VAL A 19 15.08 4.19 -18.81
C VAL A 19 15.92 3.16 -18.06
N PRO A 20 17.24 3.36 -17.93
CA PRO A 20 18.09 2.42 -17.19
C PRO A 20 17.59 2.31 -15.74
N THR A 21 17.33 1.07 -15.31
CA THR A 21 16.80 0.72 -13.97
C THR A 21 17.82 1.04 -12.87
N THR A 22 17.93 2.32 -12.56
CA THR A 22 18.88 2.92 -11.62
C THR A 22 18.11 3.76 -10.61
N ARG A 23 18.68 3.99 -9.42
CA ARG A 23 18.05 4.85 -8.40
C ARG A 23 17.73 6.25 -8.94
N ALA A 24 18.65 6.81 -9.73
CA ALA A 24 18.46 8.10 -10.39
C ALA A 24 17.31 8.08 -11.42
N GLY A 25 17.17 6.99 -12.18
CA GLY A 25 16.06 6.79 -13.11
C GLY A 25 14.71 6.74 -12.40
N LEU A 26 14.61 6.00 -11.29
CA LEU A 26 13.40 5.95 -10.46
C LEU A 26 13.09 7.32 -9.84
N ALA A 27 14.10 8.02 -9.35
CA ALA A 27 13.93 9.36 -8.78
C ALA A 27 13.43 10.36 -9.83
N ALA A 28 13.94 10.27 -11.08
CA ALA A 28 13.46 11.08 -12.19
C ALA A 28 12.00 10.77 -12.55
N LEU A 29 11.63 9.48 -12.63
CA LEU A 29 10.26 9.05 -12.89
C LEU A 29 9.27 9.58 -11.84
N ILE A 30 9.62 9.44 -10.56
CA ILE A 30 8.81 9.99 -9.45
C ILE A 30 8.68 11.51 -9.57
N ARG A 31 9.76 12.23 -9.88
CA ARG A 31 9.72 13.69 -10.05
C ARG A 31 8.79 14.08 -11.20
N SER A 32 8.86 13.43 -12.36
CA SER A 32 7.94 13.69 -13.48
C SER A 32 6.48 13.49 -13.10
N PHE A 33 6.16 12.47 -12.30
CA PHE A 33 4.79 12.27 -11.79
C PHE A 33 4.38 13.39 -10.81
N LEU A 34 5.25 13.73 -9.86
CA LEU A 34 5.00 14.80 -8.88
C LEU A 34 4.84 16.17 -9.55
N ASP A 35 5.60 16.44 -10.59
CA ASP A 35 5.56 17.69 -11.35
C ASP A 35 4.34 17.75 -12.30
N GLY A 36 3.67 16.61 -12.52
CA GLY A 36 2.49 16.50 -13.36
C GLY A 36 2.81 16.39 -14.85
N GLU A 37 4.03 15.98 -15.20
CA GLU A 37 4.46 15.71 -16.58
C GLU A 37 3.85 14.41 -17.10
N ILE A 38 3.69 13.43 -16.22
CA ILE A 38 3.05 12.14 -16.48
C ILE A 38 1.88 11.92 -15.53
N LYS A 39 0.97 11.03 -15.92
CA LYS A 39 -0.20 10.66 -15.13
C LYS A 39 -0.04 9.27 -14.51
N ALA A 40 -0.98 8.90 -13.64
CA ALA A 40 -0.92 7.70 -12.81
C ALA A 40 -0.75 6.40 -13.61
N LEU A 41 -1.43 6.23 -14.75
CA LEU A 41 -1.30 5.00 -15.55
C LEU A 41 0.09 4.87 -16.20
N ASP A 42 0.57 5.94 -16.85
CA ASP A 42 1.92 5.97 -17.45
C ASP A 42 3.01 5.88 -16.37
N PHE A 43 2.76 6.44 -15.19
CA PHE A 43 3.64 6.25 -14.03
C PHE A 43 3.68 4.79 -13.58
N ASP A 44 2.52 4.12 -13.43
CA ASP A 44 2.43 2.71 -13.03
C ASP A 44 3.13 1.77 -14.02
N ASP A 45 2.85 1.94 -15.30
CA ASP A 45 3.44 1.13 -16.38
C ASP A 45 4.98 1.22 -16.35
N ARG A 46 5.53 2.42 -16.13
CA ARG A 46 6.98 2.63 -16.03
C ARG A 46 7.56 2.20 -14.70
N LEU A 47 6.77 2.25 -13.62
CA LEU A 47 7.20 1.87 -12.28
C LEU A 47 7.47 0.37 -12.17
N ASP A 48 6.76 -0.45 -12.95
CA ASP A 48 6.87 -1.91 -12.92
C ASP A 48 8.29 -2.42 -13.20
N ALA A 49 9.03 -1.75 -14.09
CA ALA A 49 10.43 -2.04 -14.39
C ALA A 49 11.36 -1.92 -13.17
N PHE A 50 11.00 -1.09 -12.18
CA PHE A 50 11.78 -0.89 -10.95
C PHE A 50 11.39 -1.85 -9.82
N ARG A 51 10.19 -2.45 -9.88
CA ARG A 51 9.73 -3.43 -8.88
C ARG A 51 10.55 -4.72 -8.91
N SER A 52 11.09 -5.06 -10.08
CA SER A 52 11.94 -6.25 -10.27
C SER A 52 13.44 -5.94 -10.24
N ALA A 53 13.85 -4.76 -9.78
CA ALA A 53 15.25 -4.38 -9.74
C ALA A 53 15.99 -5.09 -8.60
N ASN A 54 17.25 -5.49 -8.81
CA ASN A 54 18.10 -6.13 -7.80
C ASN A 54 18.57 -5.18 -6.67
N ASP A 55 17.90 -4.05 -6.46
CA ASP A 55 18.20 -3.08 -5.41
C ASP A 55 17.01 -2.97 -4.45
N PRO A 56 17.16 -3.44 -3.20
CA PRO A 56 16.09 -3.41 -2.21
C PRO A 56 15.50 -2.02 -1.96
N VAL A 57 16.29 -0.95 -2.13
CA VAL A 57 15.80 0.43 -1.97
C VAL A 57 14.86 0.80 -3.12
N MET A 58 15.22 0.44 -4.37
CA MET A 58 14.36 0.71 -5.52
C MET A 58 13.07 -0.09 -5.45
N GLU A 59 13.14 -1.38 -5.12
CA GLU A 59 11.96 -2.24 -4.92
C GLU A 59 11.04 -1.65 -3.85
N HIS A 60 11.60 -1.27 -2.70
CA HIS A 60 10.83 -0.66 -1.61
C HIS A 60 10.17 0.66 -2.04
N VAL A 61 10.92 1.57 -2.68
CA VAL A 61 10.38 2.87 -3.10
C VAL A 61 9.32 2.71 -4.18
N ALA A 62 9.50 1.79 -5.13
CA ALA A 62 8.50 1.48 -6.16
C ALA A 62 7.21 0.94 -5.53
N TYR A 63 7.33 -0.06 -4.63
CA TYR A 63 6.18 -0.62 -3.93
C TYR A 63 5.48 0.41 -3.03
N ALA A 64 6.23 1.21 -2.30
CA ALA A 64 5.71 2.28 -1.45
C ALA A 64 4.95 3.34 -2.25
N SER A 65 5.46 3.72 -3.42
CA SER A 65 4.83 4.73 -4.28
C SER A 65 3.47 4.28 -4.81
N TRP A 66 3.32 2.98 -5.11
CA TRP A 66 2.08 2.39 -5.64
C TRP A 66 0.86 2.59 -4.73
N PHE A 67 1.04 2.64 -3.40
CA PHE A 67 -0.07 2.88 -2.48
C PHE A 67 -0.64 4.30 -2.49
N HIS A 68 -0.02 5.23 -3.22
CA HIS A 68 -0.37 6.66 -3.20
C HIS A 68 -0.95 7.19 -4.52
N TYR A 69 -1.23 6.31 -5.48
CA TYR A 69 -1.99 6.63 -6.68
C TYR A 69 -3.05 5.55 -6.97
N ASP A 70 -4.00 5.85 -7.85
CA ASP A 70 -5.04 4.92 -8.30
C ASP A 70 -4.70 4.45 -9.70
N ASP A 71 -4.27 3.20 -9.83
CA ASP A 71 -3.93 2.54 -11.09
C ASP A 71 -5.15 2.19 -11.95
N PHE A 72 -6.38 2.48 -11.48
CA PHE A 72 -7.60 2.33 -12.27
C PHE A 72 -8.10 3.65 -12.90
N VAL A 73 -7.53 4.79 -12.53
CA VAL A 73 -7.97 6.11 -12.99
C VAL A 73 -6.78 6.94 -13.44
N ASP A 74 -6.83 7.42 -14.67
CA ASP A 74 -5.77 8.27 -15.20
C ASP A 74 -5.82 9.70 -14.60
N HIS A 75 -4.97 9.97 -13.60
CA HIS A 75 -4.94 11.23 -12.88
C HIS A 75 -3.50 11.75 -12.68
N TYR A 76 -3.34 13.07 -12.50
CA TYR A 76 -2.06 13.66 -12.08
C TYR A 76 -1.81 13.42 -10.58
N ALA A 77 -0.61 13.71 -10.08
CA ALA A 77 -0.30 13.59 -8.64
C ALA A 77 -1.27 14.42 -7.77
N CYS A 78 -2.12 13.72 -7.01
CA CYS A 78 -3.15 14.27 -6.13
C CYS A 78 -2.80 14.03 -4.65
N LEU A 79 -1.62 14.48 -4.22
CA LEU A 79 -1.08 14.19 -2.90
C LEU A 79 -1.47 15.26 -1.87
N SER A 80 -1.79 14.83 -0.65
CA SER A 80 -1.80 15.68 0.53
C SER A 80 -0.39 16.18 0.87
N LYS A 81 -0.28 17.19 1.74
CA LYS A 81 1.02 17.67 2.21
C LYS A 81 1.85 16.56 2.88
N GLN A 82 1.19 15.68 3.64
CA GLN A 82 1.86 14.58 4.34
C GLN A 82 2.43 13.56 3.36
N GLU A 83 1.64 13.18 2.35
CA GLU A 83 2.08 12.27 1.29
C GLU A 83 3.19 12.91 0.44
N TRP A 84 3.09 14.21 0.12
CA TRP A 84 4.17 14.93 -0.55
C TRP A 84 5.48 14.86 0.24
N ASP A 85 5.42 15.17 1.54
CA ASP A 85 6.59 15.09 2.41
C ASP A 85 7.15 13.66 2.48
N TYR A 86 6.29 12.64 2.42
CA TYR A 86 6.70 11.24 2.32
C TYR A 86 7.41 10.92 1.01
N PHE A 87 6.88 11.33 -0.15
CA PHE A 87 7.56 11.19 -1.44
C PHE A 87 8.92 11.90 -1.47
N GLN A 88 9.03 13.07 -0.84
CA GLN A 88 10.33 13.74 -0.70
C GLN A 88 11.34 12.91 0.11
N ARG A 89 10.88 12.16 1.12
CA ARG A 89 11.74 11.23 1.88
C ARG A 89 12.09 9.99 1.07
N LEU A 90 11.19 9.47 0.24
CA LEU A 90 11.50 8.38 -0.70
C LEU A 90 12.55 8.83 -1.74
N LEU A 91 12.43 10.04 -2.28
CA LEU A 91 13.45 10.61 -3.18
C LEU A 91 14.80 10.77 -2.47
N LEU A 92 14.80 11.22 -1.21
CA LEU A 92 16.01 11.28 -0.40
C LEU A 92 16.67 9.90 -0.24
N MET A 93 15.89 8.83 -0.05
CA MET A 93 16.44 7.46 0.03
C MET A 93 17.11 7.02 -1.26
N LEU A 94 16.55 7.40 -2.41
CA LEU A 94 17.13 7.08 -3.72
C LEU A 94 18.43 7.85 -3.97
N ASP A 95 18.51 9.09 -3.50
CA ASP A 95 19.67 9.98 -3.68
C ASP A 95 20.78 9.74 -2.62
N SER A 96 20.51 8.97 -1.55
CA SER A 96 21.48 8.68 -0.47
C SER A 96 21.96 7.23 -0.46
N ASP A 97 23.07 6.98 0.24
CA ASP A 97 23.65 5.65 0.46
C ASP A 97 22.90 4.88 1.57
N CYS A 98 21.58 4.81 1.44
CA CYS A 98 20.73 4.04 2.34
C CYS A 98 20.65 2.57 1.91
N THR A 99 20.42 1.71 2.90
CA THR A 99 20.01 0.32 2.77
C THR A 99 18.66 0.09 3.45
N ILE A 100 17.94 -0.93 2.99
CA ILE A 100 16.68 -1.35 3.61
C ILE A 100 16.97 -2.42 4.64
N GLU A 101 16.49 -2.20 5.87
CA GLU A 101 16.39 -3.24 6.87
C GLU A 101 14.92 -3.64 7.05
N VAL A 102 14.65 -4.94 6.91
CA VAL A 102 13.33 -5.51 7.21
C VAL A 102 13.44 -6.25 8.53
N THR A 103 12.75 -5.74 9.54
CA THR A 103 12.61 -6.42 10.83
C THR A 103 11.23 -7.04 10.89
N SER A 104 11.14 -8.34 11.17
CA SER A 104 9.85 -9.04 11.30
C SER A 104 9.78 -9.72 12.64
N ARG A 105 8.69 -9.48 13.37
CA ARG A 105 8.39 -10.13 14.64
C ARG A 105 6.99 -10.70 14.62
N ARG A 106 6.84 -11.89 15.19
CA ARG A 106 5.55 -12.57 15.32
C ARG A 106 4.94 -12.22 16.67
N ILE A 107 3.77 -11.58 16.68
CA ILE A 107 3.10 -11.10 17.87
C ILE A 107 1.79 -11.85 18.07
N TRP A 108 1.62 -12.37 19.30
CA TRP A 108 0.36 -12.94 19.75
C TRP A 108 -0.44 -11.90 20.51
N SER A 109 -1.74 -11.83 20.21
CA SER A 109 -2.67 -10.90 20.85
C SER A 109 -3.88 -11.65 21.38
N VAL A 110 -4.46 -11.16 22.47
CA VAL A 110 -5.73 -11.68 23.03
C VAL A 110 -6.85 -11.69 21.98
N ARG A 111 -6.79 -10.80 20.98
CA ARG A 111 -7.73 -10.76 19.86
C ARG A 111 -7.74 -12.04 19.02
N GLN A 112 -6.59 -12.67 18.84
CA GLN A 112 -6.49 -13.93 18.09
C GLN A 112 -7.20 -15.07 18.84
N LEU A 113 -7.13 -15.06 20.17
CA LEU A 113 -7.90 -15.98 21.00
C LEU A 113 -9.41 -15.74 20.84
N VAL A 114 -9.85 -14.47 20.87
CA VAL A 114 -11.27 -14.12 20.65
C VAL A 114 -11.73 -14.55 19.26
N ALA A 115 -10.91 -14.31 18.23
CA ALA A 115 -11.19 -14.75 16.86
C ALA A 115 -11.29 -16.28 16.76
N ALA A 116 -10.37 -17.01 17.39
CA ALA A 116 -10.39 -18.47 17.42
C ALA A 116 -11.64 -19.03 18.12
N VAL A 117 -12.02 -18.46 19.27
CA VAL A 117 -13.25 -18.85 19.99
C VAL A 117 -14.49 -18.57 19.15
N ALA A 118 -14.57 -17.40 18.51
CA ALA A 118 -15.67 -17.06 17.62
C ALA A 118 -15.75 -18.03 16.43
N LEU A 119 -14.62 -18.38 15.82
CA LEU A 119 -14.55 -19.35 14.72
C LEU A 119 -14.99 -20.75 15.16
N CYS A 120 -14.52 -21.23 16.31
CA CYS A 120 -14.95 -22.51 16.87
C CYS A 120 -16.46 -22.53 17.16
N GLY A 121 -16.99 -21.42 17.70
CA GLY A 121 -18.44 -21.26 17.93
C GLY A 121 -19.24 -21.33 16.63
N PHE A 122 -18.77 -20.67 15.57
CA PHE A 122 -19.41 -20.76 14.25
C PHE A 122 -19.38 -22.18 13.70
N LEU A 123 -18.22 -22.85 13.73
CA LEU A 123 -18.07 -24.22 13.24
C LEU A 123 -18.96 -25.21 14.00
N TYR A 124 -19.08 -25.05 15.31
CA TYR A 124 -19.99 -25.85 16.13
C TYR A 124 -21.44 -25.69 15.65
N LEU A 125 -21.91 -24.46 15.47
CA LEU A 125 -23.26 -24.19 14.97
C LEU A 125 -23.47 -24.74 13.55
N ALA A 126 -22.46 -24.65 12.68
CA ALA A 126 -22.52 -25.19 11.33
C ALA A 126 -22.65 -26.73 11.32
N VAL A 127 -21.95 -27.42 12.23
CA VAL A 127 -22.08 -28.88 12.39
C VAL A 127 -23.48 -29.26 12.89
N GLN A 128 -24.05 -28.48 13.80
CA GLN A 128 -25.39 -28.77 14.37
C GLN A 128 -26.54 -28.44 13.40
N ALA A 129 -26.46 -27.31 12.69
CA ALA A 129 -27.50 -26.87 11.75
C ALA A 129 -27.38 -27.51 10.36
N GLY A 130 -26.21 -28.07 10.05
CA GLY A 130 -25.87 -28.64 8.74
C GLY A 130 -25.27 -27.61 7.78
N TRP A 131 -24.75 -28.10 6.65
CA TRP A 131 -24.14 -27.26 5.63
C TRP A 131 -25.18 -26.76 4.63
N GLY A 132 -25.44 -25.44 4.60
CA GLY A 132 -26.39 -24.86 3.67
C GLY A 132 -26.39 -23.34 3.63
N LYS A 133 -27.28 -22.76 2.81
CA LYS A 133 -27.39 -21.29 2.61
C LYS A 133 -27.74 -20.52 3.90
N HIS A 134 -28.34 -21.19 4.88
CA HIS A 134 -28.65 -20.60 6.18
C HIS A 134 -27.37 -20.23 6.97
N LEU A 135 -26.21 -20.84 6.67
CA LEU A 135 -24.92 -20.48 7.26
C LEU A 135 -24.54 -19.02 6.99
N SER A 136 -24.93 -18.45 5.85
CA SER A 136 -24.68 -17.03 5.54
C SER A 136 -25.37 -16.10 6.54
N ILE A 137 -26.58 -16.47 7.00
CA ILE A 137 -27.32 -15.71 8.02
C ILE A 137 -26.67 -15.93 9.39
N LEU A 138 -26.30 -17.17 9.72
CA LEU A 138 -25.60 -17.50 10.96
C LEU A 138 -24.22 -16.84 11.05
N ALA A 139 -23.56 -16.53 9.93
CA ALA A 139 -22.26 -15.89 9.87
C ALA A 139 -22.31 -14.39 10.26
N VAL A 140 -23.47 -13.74 10.14
CA VAL A 140 -23.64 -12.29 10.42
C VAL A 140 -23.18 -11.89 11.83
N PRO A 141 -23.64 -12.51 12.93
CA PRO A 141 -23.17 -12.13 14.28
C PRO A 141 -21.65 -12.32 14.45
N PHE A 142 -21.07 -13.36 13.87
CA PHE A 142 -19.61 -13.59 13.87
C PHE A 142 -18.86 -12.55 13.03
N GLY A 143 -19.49 -12.08 11.95
CA GLY A 143 -19.00 -10.96 11.14
C GLY A 143 -18.93 -9.67 11.93
N VAL A 144 -19.94 -9.36 12.74
CA VAL A 144 -19.92 -8.18 13.63
C VAL A 144 -18.76 -8.28 14.61
N ILE A 145 -18.54 -9.45 15.24
CA ILE A 145 -17.40 -9.68 16.14
C ILE A 145 -16.07 -9.45 15.38
N SER A 146 -15.93 -10.03 14.18
CA SER A 146 -14.73 -9.89 13.35
C SER A 146 -14.43 -8.43 12.97
N ILE A 147 -15.46 -7.66 12.63
CA ILE A 147 -15.35 -6.24 12.32
C ILE A 147 -14.91 -5.45 13.57
N LEU A 148 -15.51 -5.72 14.73
CA LEU A 148 -15.13 -5.07 15.98
C LEU A 148 -13.66 -5.36 16.35
N LEU A 149 -13.21 -6.60 16.19
CA LEU A 149 -11.80 -6.96 16.39
C LEU A 149 -10.87 -6.17 15.46
N ALA A 150 -11.26 -5.98 14.20
CA ALA A 150 -10.48 -5.19 13.24
C ALA A 150 -10.44 -3.70 13.62
N TYR A 151 -11.54 -3.12 14.09
CA TYR A 151 -11.58 -1.72 14.56
C TYR A 151 -10.69 -1.51 15.79
N LEU A 152 -10.75 -2.43 16.76
CA LEU A 152 -9.89 -2.38 17.95
C LEU A 152 -8.40 -2.47 17.56
N HIS A 153 -8.07 -3.28 16.56
CA HIS A 153 -6.71 -3.37 16.06
C HIS A 153 -6.20 -2.06 15.47
N ARG A 154 -6.98 -1.45 14.57
CA ARG A 154 -6.63 -0.16 13.95
C ARG A 154 -6.43 0.96 14.98
N HIS A 155 -7.20 0.94 16.07
CA HIS A 155 -7.08 1.96 17.11
C HIS A 155 -5.76 1.86 17.88
N GLU A 156 -5.26 0.65 18.14
CA GLU A 156 -3.94 0.48 18.76
C GLU A 156 -2.81 0.90 17.82
N ASP A 157 -2.90 0.56 16.54
CA ASP A 157 -1.88 0.95 15.55
C ASP A 157 -1.86 2.46 15.32
N SER A 158 -3.02 3.13 15.42
CA SER A 158 -3.13 4.58 15.24
C SER A 158 -2.59 5.39 16.43
N ALA A 159 -2.37 4.76 17.59
CA ALA A 159 -1.79 5.40 18.76
C ALA A 159 -0.24 5.51 18.68
N GLY A 160 0.34 5.28 17.50
CA GLY A 160 1.78 5.30 17.22
C GLY A 160 2.46 6.63 17.53
N ASP A 161 3.79 6.59 17.47
CA ASP A 161 4.67 7.73 17.77
C ASP A 161 4.29 8.95 16.91
N PRO A 162 4.00 10.13 17.51
CA PRO A 162 3.64 11.33 16.74
C PRO A 162 4.71 11.74 15.72
N TYR A 163 5.97 11.35 15.94
CA TYR A 163 7.07 11.64 15.02
C TYR A 163 7.17 10.64 13.86
N GLU A 164 6.49 9.50 13.92
CA GLU A 164 6.57 8.44 12.89
C GLU A 164 6.21 8.98 11.51
N SER A 165 5.13 9.75 11.40
CA SER A 165 4.71 10.39 10.15
C SER A 165 5.73 11.37 9.55
N ILE A 166 6.65 11.86 10.37
CA ILE A 166 7.69 12.85 9.99
C ILE A 166 8.97 12.13 9.57
N ILE A 167 9.34 11.04 10.24
CA ILE A 167 10.60 10.33 10.03
C ILE A 167 10.47 9.16 9.04
N TYR A 168 9.31 8.49 9.00
CA TYR A 168 9.11 7.33 8.15
C TYR A 168 9.34 7.70 6.68
N PRO A 169 10.18 6.96 5.94
CA PRO A 169 10.60 5.57 6.17
C PRO A 169 11.93 5.35 6.91
N PHE A 170 12.55 6.39 7.46
CA PHE A 170 13.79 6.26 8.24
C PHE A 170 13.50 5.73 9.65
N ALA A 171 14.38 4.88 10.17
CA ALA A 171 14.20 4.30 11.51
C ALA A 171 14.29 5.36 12.63
N THR A 172 15.17 6.35 12.46
CA THR A 172 15.39 7.42 13.45
C THR A 172 15.60 8.79 12.79
N LEU A 173 15.48 9.87 13.57
CA LEU A 173 15.86 11.22 13.14
C LEU A 173 17.34 11.30 12.74
N SER A 174 18.21 10.55 13.42
CA SER A 174 19.64 10.52 13.10
C SER A 174 19.89 9.89 11.73
N ASP A 175 19.13 8.85 11.36
CA ASP A 175 19.24 8.23 10.03
C ASP A 175 18.78 9.20 8.94
N LEU A 176 17.66 9.90 9.18
CA LEU A 176 17.17 10.94 8.27
C LEU A 176 18.21 12.06 8.09
N GLU A 177 18.79 12.58 9.18
CA GLU A 177 19.81 13.62 9.14
C GLU A 177 21.06 13.14 8.40
N THR A 178 21.49 11.89 8.63
CA THR A 178 22.66 11.31 7.96
C THR A 178 22.40 11.19 6.45
N ALA A 179 21.19 10.77 6.05
CA ALA A 179 20.80 10.67 4.64
C ALA A 179 20.84 12.04 3.94
N TYR A 180 20.35 13.09 4.62
CA TYR A 180 20.44 14.47 4.14
C TYR A 180 21.89 14.96 3.98
N ARG A 181 22.80 14.49 4.82
CA ARG A 181 24.23 14.87 4.73
C ARG A 181 24.98 14.10 3.66
N SER A 182 24.60 12.85 3.39
CA SER A 182 25.22 12.03 2.34
C SER A 182 24.79 12.42 0.93
N ALA A 183 23.59 13.01 0.78
CA ALA A 183 23.04 13.37 -0.52
C ALA A 183 23.01 14.89 -0.73
N VAL A 184 23.23 15.36 -1.96
CA VAL A 184 22.96 16.76 -2.36
C VAL A 184 21.46 16.91 -2.65
N PHE A 185 20.63 16.57 -1.67
CA PHE A 185 19.18 16.52 -1.84
C PHE A 185 18.54 17.86 -1.47
N ARG A 186 17.76 18.41 -2.40
CA ARG A 186 16.95 19.61 -2.18
C ARG A 186 15.47 19.24 -2.16
N LYS A 187 14.86 19.35 -0.99
CA LYS A 187 13.41 19.11 -0.83
C LYS A 187 12.61 20.12 -1.65
N THR A 188 11.70 19.63 -2.48
CA THR A 188 10.74 20.47 -3.20
C THR A 188 9.58 20.84 -2.29
N GLN A 189 9.18 22.12 -2.31
CA GLN A 189 8.09 22.62 -1.50
C GLN A 189 6.74 22.10 -2.02
N TYR A 190 5.83 21.76 -1.10
CA TYR A 190 4.46 21.41 -1.46
C TYR A 190 3.77 22.57 -2.21
N PRO A 191 3.21 22.33 -3.41
CA PRO A 191 2.57 23.37 -4.19
C PRO A 191 1.24 23.80 -3.54
N LYS A 192 1.20 25.02 -2.98
CA LYS A 192 0.03 25.55 -2.24
C LYS A 192 -1.25 25.69 -3.07
N HIS A 193 -1.14 25.74 -4.40
CA HIS A 193 -2.24 26.10 -5.30
C HIS A 193 -2.77 24.91 -6.11
N ARG A 194 -2.38 23.68 -5.80
CA ARG A 194 -3.04 22.52 -6.42
C ARG A 194 -4.39 22.33 -5.76
N PRO A 195 -5.51 22.37 -6.52
CA PRO A 195 -6.80 22.01 -5.95
C PRO A 195 -6.70 20.60 -5.39
N ALA A 196 -7.31 20.37 -4.23
CA ALA A 196 -7.41 19.03 -3.64
C ALA A 196 -8.26 18.17 -4.59
N HIS A 197 -7.63 17.60 -5.60
CA HIS A 197 -8.27 16.69 -6.52
C HIS A 197 -8.52 15.38 -5.77
N ARG A 198 -9.78 15.05 -5.59
CA ARG A 198 -10.18 13.71 -5.15
C ARG A 198 -10.30 12.83 -6.38
N ILE A 199 -9.61 11.71 -6.36
CA ILE A 199 -9.63 10.73 -7.45
C ILE A 199 -11.04 10.12 -7.58
N ARG A 200 -11.72 9.86 -6.45
CA ARG A 200 -13.05 9.28 -6.38
C ARG A 200 -14.05 10.20 -5.69
N SER A 201 -15.32 10.04 -6.04
CA SER A 201 -16.39 10.79 -5.38
C SER A 201 -16.65 10.23 -3.96
N PRO A 202 -16.94 11.09 -2.97
CA PRO A 202 -17.19 10.63 -1.60
C PRO A 202 -18.40 9.68 -1.47
N PHE A 203 -19.31 9.69 -2.44
CA PHE A 203 -20.41 8.73 -2.51
C PHE A 203 -19.91 7.33 -2.89
N MET A 204 -19.04 7.24 -3.91
CA MET A 204 -18.45 5.96 -4.33
C MET A 204 -17.59 5.35 -3.24
N ASP A 205 -16.82 6.15 -2.51
CA ASP A 205 -16.00 5.65 -1.39
C ASP A 205 -16.88 5.04 -0.28
N LYS A 206 -17.98 5.71 0.08
CA LYS A 206 -18.93 5.20 1.07
C LYS A 206 -19.63 3.93 0.58
N PHE A 207 -20.05 3.91 -0.68
CA PHE A 207 -20.69 2.74 -1.27
C PHE A 207 -19.75 1.54 -1.28
N HIS A 208 -18.50 1.73 -1.72
CA HIS A 208 -17.48 0.69 -1.72
C HIS A 208 -17.18 0.18 -0.31
N SER A 209 -17.03 1.09 0.66
CA SER A 209 -16.86 0.71 2.07
C SER A 209 -18.03 -0.14 2.57
N LEU A 210 -19.28 0.28 2.33
CA LEU A 210 -20.46 -0.50 2.72
C LEU A 210 -20.48 -1.88 2.07
N TYR A 211 -20.22 -1.95 0.76
CA TYR A 211 -20.16 -3.20 0.01
C TYR A 211 -19.12 -4.17 0.61
N LEU A 212 -17.91 -3.67 0.93
CA LEU A 212 -16.88 -4.47 1.58
C LEU A 212 -17.29 -4.98 2.96
N HIS A 213 -17.98 -4.16 3.77
CA HIS A 213 -18.48 -4.60 5.08
C HIS A 213 -19.55 -5.70 4.93
N VAL A 214 -20.42 -5.61 3.93
CA VAL A 214 -21.42 -6.66 3.66
C VAL A 214 -20.74 -7.98 3.27
N ILE A 215 -19.74 -7.93 2.38
CA ILE A 215 -18.93 -9.10 2.03
C ILE A 215 -18.26 -9.68 3.28
N TRP A 216 -17.64 -8.83 4.10
CA TRP A 216 -17.00 -9.25 5.35
C TRP A 216 -17.99 -9.99 6.26
N LEU A 217 -19.20 -9.46 6.45
CA LEU A 217 -20.22 -10.09 7.28
C LEU A 217 -20.58 -11.51 6.80
N ILE A 218 -20.74 -11.68 5.48
CA ILE A 218 -21.12 -12.96 4.87
C ILE A 218 -19.96 -13.96 4.92
N PHE A 219 -18.74 -13.50 4.68
CA PHE A 219 -17.52 -14.32 4.65
C PHE A 219 -16.73 -14.27 5.96
N SER A 220 -17.41 -13.94 7.06
CA SER A 220 -16.78 -13.79 8.38
C SER A 220 -15.98 -15.00 8.86
N PRO A 221 -16.34 -16.27 8.58
CA PRO A 221 -15.54 -17.41 9.03
C PRO A 221 -14.14 -17.42 8.41
N ILE A 222 -14.03 -17.01 7.14
CA ILE A 222 -12.73 -16.89 6.45
C ILE A 222 -11.92 -15.77 7.10
N VAL A 223 -12.54 -14.62 7.35
CA VAL A 223 -11.84 -13.49 7.98
C VAL A 223 -11.40 -13.82 9.41
N LEU A 224 -12.26 -14.48 10.20
CA LEU A 224 -11.94 -14.94 11.55
C LEU A 224 -10.80 -15.95 11.57
N LEU A 225 -10.72 -16.84 10.57
CA LEU A 225 -9.59 -17.75 10.41
C LEU A 225 -8.28 -16.96 10.24
N PHE A 226 -8.26 -15.94 9.39
CA PHE A 226 -7.07 -15.08 9.25
C PHE A 226 -6.76 -14.28 10.51
N GLN A 227 -7.78 -13.78 11.20
CA GLN A 227 -7.62 -13.05 12.47
C GLN A 227 -7.17 -13.94 13.63
N ALA A 228 -7.36 -15.26 13.55
CA ALA A 228 -6.89 -16.22 14.54
C ALA A 228 -5.39 -16.53 14.39
N PHE A 229 -4.78 -16.22 13.24
CA PHE A 229 -3.35 -16.39 13.07
C PHE A 229 -2.56 -15.27 13.78
N PRO A 230 -1.37 -15.59 14.29
CA PRO A 230 -0.46 -14.60 14.84
C PRO A 230 -0.08 -13.56 13.79
N GLN A 231 0.01 -12.31 14.25
CA GLN A 231 0.34 -11.17 13.40
C GLN A 231 1.83 -11.15 13.15
N ASN A 232 2.21 -10.93 11.89
CA ASN A 232 3.58 -10.61 11.53
C ASN A 232 3.67 -9.09 11.49
N ASP A 233 4.32 -8.53 12.50
CA ASP A 233 4.68 -7.11 12.52
C ASP A 233 6.01 -6.97 11.79
N SER A 234 5.93 -6.68 10.49
CA SER A 234 7.08 -6.41 9.64
C SER A 234 7.25 -4.91 9.49
N ARG A 235 8.36 -4.39 10.02
CA ARG A 235 8.75 -2.99 9.86
C ARG A 235 9.93 -2.90 8.90
N THR A 236 9.70 -2.21 7.79
CA THR A 236 10.72 -1.88 6.79
C THR A 236 11.21 -0.47 7.05
N THR A 237 12.50 -0.31 7.30
CA THR A 237 13.10 1.00 7.57
C THR A 237 14.37 1.21 6.79
N ALA A 238 14.59 2.45 6.36
CA ALA A 238 15.84 2.87 5.76
C ALA A 238 16.89 3.14 6.84
N ARG A 239 18.10 2.59 6.66
CA ARG A 239 19.29 2.92 7.45
C ARG A 239 20.40 3.43 6.55
N VAL A 240 21.17 4.40 7.04
CA VAL A 240 22.32 4.92 6.29
C VAL A 240 23.55 4.10 6.65
N VAL A 241 24.29 3.66 5.64
CA VAL A 241 25.57 2.96 5.85
C VAL A 241 26.60 4.00 6.31
N ARG A 242 27.21 3.77 7.47
CA ARG A 242 28.27 4.63 8.02
C ARG A 242 29.64 4.22 7.50
#